data_AF-A0A7H1DUI3-F1
#
_entry.id   AF-A0A7H1DUI3-F1
#
_cell.length_a   1.000
_cell.length_b   1.000
_cell.length_c   1.000
_cell.angle_alpha   90.00
_cell.angle_beta   90.00
_cell.angle_gamma   90.00
#
_symmetry.space_group_name_H-M   'P 1'
#
loop_
_entity.id
_entity.type
_entity.pdbx_description
1 polymer ?
#
loop_
_entity_poly.entity_id
_entity_poly.type
_entity_poly.pdbx_seq_one_letter_code
_entity_poly.pdbx_strand_id
1 'polypeptide(L)'
;MKSILQKKQTRNSIFKGTTKLIALFLLVFSVFALSSCSRDDDPADNDFFAGTYTGSISYNDGTNTISKDNGSVFVTKIASGTKYNFRFSDSIPDLNGIEFEQSGDNVLVMVGSTATSYIRIDNNELKILYIKDGKTWTANATR
;
A
#
# COMPACT_ATOMS: atom_id res chain seq x y z
N MET A 1 -52.76 10.60 -64.89
CA MET A 1 -52.37 9.68 -65.98
C MET A 1 -50.99 9.12 -65.65
N LYS A 2 -50.89 7.83 -65.23
CA LYS A 2 -49.67 6.96 -65.11
C LYS A 2 -48.54 7.47 -64.16
N SER A 3 -47.74 6.71 -63.41
CA SER A 3 -47.47 5.28 -63.19
C SER A 3 -46.40 5.25 -62.05
N ILE A 4 -46.61 4.58 -60.91
CA ILE A 4 -46.05 3.26 -60.50
C ILE A 4 -44.59 3.28 -59.94
N LEU A 5 -44.37 2.46 -58.88
CA LEU A 5 -43.14 1.95 -58.21
C LEU A 5 -42.52 2.79 -57.08
N GLN A 6 -42.84 2.55 -55.80
CA GLN A 6 -42.34 1.49 -54.88
C GLN A 6 -40.85 1.61 -54.50
N LYS A 7 -40.61 2.20 -53.33
CA LYS A 7 -39.99 1.61 -52.12
C LYS A 7 -38.82 0.64 -52.34
N LYS A 8 -37.65 0.99 -51.78
CA LYS A 8 -36.93 0.26 -50.69
C LYS A 8 -35.41 0.57 -50.72
N GLN A 9 -34.88 1.21 -49.66
CA GLN A 9 -33.71 0.68 -48.94
C GLN A 9 -33.44 1.38 -47.60
N THR A 10 -33.52 0.56 -46.53
CA THR A 10 -32.72 0.53 -45.28
C THR A 10 -32.55 1.81 -44.43
N ARG A 11 -33.18 1.92 -43.24
CA ARG A 11 -32.69 1.47 -41.90
C ARG A 11 -31.29 2.04 -41.58
N ASN A 12 -31.02 2.80 -40.50
CA ASN A 12 -31.48 2.67 -39.12
C ASN A 12 -31.51 4.03 -38.38
N SER A 13 -32.50 4.17 -37.51
CA SER A 13 -32.58 5.15 -36.42
C SER A 13 -31.71 4.76 -35.22
N ILE A 14 -31.51 5.74 -34.33
CA ILE A 14 -31.17 5.66 -32.89
C ILE A 14 -29.77 6.23 -32.58
N PHE A 15 -29.73 7.56 -32.44
CA PHE A 15 -28.73 8.25 -31.62
C PHE A 15 -29.45 9.36 -30.86
N LYS A 16 -29.93 9.08 -29.65
CA LYS A 16 -30.47 10.04 -28.66
C LYS A 16 -30.83 9.26 -27.39
N GLY A 17 -29.93 9.18 -26.42
CA GLY A 17 -30.27 8.56 -25.13
C GLY A 17 -29.16 8.38 -24.09
N THR A 18 -27.89 8.64 -24.37
CA THR A 18 -26.79 8.20 -23.48
C THR A 18 -25.99 9.31 -22.79
N THR A 19 -26.25 10.60 -23.05
CA THR A 19 -25.40 11.68 -22.53
C THR A 19 -25.70 12.10 -21.08
N LYS A 20 -26.89 11.80 -20.55
CA LYS A 20 -27.28 12.22 -19.18
C LYS A 20 -26.77 11.29 -18.06
N LEU A 21 -26.47 10.03 -18.37
CA LEU A 21 -26.02 9.04 -17.37
C LEU A 21 -24.53 9.21 -17.02
N ILE A 22 -23.72 9.66 -17.98
CA ILE A 22 -22.27 9.87 -17.77
C ILE A 22 -22.02 11.04 -16.82
N ALA A 23 -22.77 12.14 -16.97
CA ALA A 23 -22.62 13.32 -16.12
C ALA A 23 -23.01 13.05 -14.65
N LEU A 24 -24.03 12.20 -14.43
CA LEU A 24 -24.43 11.81 -13.08
C LEU A 24 -23.37 10.94 -12.40
N PHE A 25 -22.75 10.01 -13.14
CA PHE A 25 -21.67 9.14 -12.63
C PHE A 25 -20.42 9.92 -12.20
N LEU A 26 -20.04 10.96 -12.96
CA LEU A 26 -18.90 11.82 -12.63
C LEU A 26 -19.13 12.65 -11.36
N LEU A 27 -20.37 13.07 -11.10
CA LEU A 27 -20.73 13.83 -9.90
C LEU A 27 -20.63 12.98 -8.63
N VAL A 28 -21.07 11.72 -8.66
CA VAL A 28 -20.94 10.81 -7.51
C VAL A 28 -19.48 10.47 -7.20
N PHE A 29 -18.61 10.43 -8.21
CA PHE A 29 -17.18 10.17 -7.99
C PHE A 29 -16.48 11.33 -7.25
N SER A 30 -16.91 12.57 -7.48
CA SER A 30 -16.29 13.76 -6.88
C SER A 30 -16.52 13.89 -5.37
N VAL A 31 -17.61 13.33 -4.82
CA VAL A 31 -17.86 13.33 -3.36
C VAL A 31 -17.04 12.29 -2.60
N PHE A 32 -16.53 11.24 -3.25
CA PHE A 32 -15.58 10.30 -2.65
C PHE A 32 -14.13 10.78 -2.69
N ALA A 33 -13.80 11.74 -3.54
CA ALA A 33 -12.44 12.27 -3.68
C ALA A 33 -12.03 13.22 -2.53
N LEU A 34 -12.96 13.64 -1.67
CA LEU A 34 -12.73 14.63 -0.62
C LEU A 34 -12.79 14.07 0.81
N SER A 35 -12.94 12.75 0.99
CA SER A 35 -12.98 12.10 2.31
C SER A 35 -11.66 11.46 2.76
N SER A 36 -10.53 11.78 2.12
CA SER A 36 -9.21 11.23 2.47
C SER A 36 -8.50 11.96 3.64
N CYS A 37 -9.19 12.83 4.38
CA CYS A 37 -8.65 13.43 5.59
C CYS A 37 -9.53 13.08 6.78
N SER A 38 -9.40 11.85 7.28
CA SER A 38 -9.65 11.48 8.68
C SER A 38 -9.53 9.97 8.86
N ARG A 39 -8.33 9.39 8.89
CA ARG A 39 -8.20 7.99 9.35
C ARG A 39 -6.94 7.88 10.18
N ASP A 40 -7.12 7.51 11.44
CA ASP A 40 -6.10 6.87 12.26
C ASP A 40 -5.25 5.99 11.35
N ASP A 41 -4.02 6.39 11.03
CA ASP A 41 -3.13 5.58 10.18
C ASP A 41 -2.44 4.52 11.04
N ASP A 42 -3.11 3.97 12.05
CA ASP A 42 -2.49 3.01 12.95
C ASP A 42 -2.19 1.70 12.22
N PRO A 43 -0.96 1.17 12.31
CA PRO A 43 -0.61 -0.10 11.69
C PRO A 43 -1.42 -1.29 12.24
N ALA A 44 -1.89 -1.24 13.48
CA ALA A 44 -2.58 -2.34 14.14
C ALA A 44 -4.09 -2.39 13.82
N ASP A 45 -4.76 -1.24 13.77
CA ASP A 45 -6.23 -1.19 13.77
C ASP A 45 -6.87 -1.14 12.36
N ASN A 46 -6.07 -0.94 11.30
CA ASN A 46 -6.59 -0.82 9.95
C ASN A 46 -6.49 -2.12 9.13
N ASP A 47 -7.53 -2.43 8.37
CA ASP A 47 -7.53 -3.51 7.35
C ASP A 47 -6.57 -3.23 6.18
N PHE A 48 -6.24 -1.94 5.97
CA PHE A 48 -5.30 -1.48 4.97
C PHE A 48 -4.38 -0.44 5.61
N PHE A 49 -3.10 -0.78 5.72
CA PHE A 49 -2.07 0.13 6.22
C PHE A 49 -0.97 0.28 5.19
N ALA A 50 -0.54 1.52 4.97
CA ALA A 50 0.63 1.88 4.18
C ALA A 50 1.29 3.12 4.78
N GLY A 51 2.60 3.08 5.03
CA GLY A 51 3.32 4.20 5.63
C GLY A 51 4.81 4.19 5.29
N THR A 52 5.40 5.38 5.15
CA THR A 52 6.84 5.53 4.92
C THR A 52 7.50 6.05 6.18
N TYR A 53 8.44 5.29 6.72
CA TYR A 53 9.30 5.71 7.82
C TYR A 53 10.65 6.14 7.26
N THR A 54 11.19 7.25 7.74
CA THR A 54 12.49 7.80 7.31
C THR A 54 13.46 7.81 8.48
N GLY A 55 14.71 7.43 8.23
CA GLY A 55 15.75 7.42 9.26
C GLY A 55 16.95 6.59 8.85
N SER A 56 17.67 6.08 9.85
CA SER A 56 18.85 5.27 9.60
C SER A 56 18.44 3.85 9.22
N ILE A 57 18.92 3.38 8.07
CA ILE A 57 18.71 2.02 7.58
C ILE A 57 20.05 1.38 7.23
N SER A 58 20.16 0.06 7.42
CA SER A 58 21.31 -0.68 6.93
C SER A 58 20.98 -2.10 6.54
N TYR A 59 21.83 -2.67 5.69
CA TYR A 59 21.80 -4.07 5.31
C TYR A 59 23.21 -4.62 5.23
N ASN A 60 23.43 -5.78 5.83
CA ASN A 60 24.67 -6.54 5.75
C ASN A 60 24.37 -7.93 5.18
N ASP A 61 25.07 -8.32 4.11
CA ASP A 61 24.86 -9.61 3.43
C ASP A 61 25.75 -10.75 3.96
N GLY A 62 26.53 -10.50 5.01
CA GLY A 62 27.62 -11.33 5.54
C GLY A 62 29.00 -10.88 5.11
N THR A 63 29.11 -10.05 4.07
CA THR A 63 30.37 -9.59 3.48
C THR A 63 30.40 -8.07 3.23
N ASN A 64 29.34 -7.53 2.65
CA ASN A 64 29.19 -6.12 2.30
C ASN A 64 28.14 -5.48 3.19
N THR A 65 28.28 -4.16 3.39
CA THR A 65 27.30 -3.36 4.13
C THR A 65 26.87 -2.16 3.30
N ILE A 66 25.56 -1.95 3.24
CA ILE A 66 24.92 -0.74 2.73
C ILE A 66 24.30 -0.03 3.93
N SER A 67 24.57 1.26 4.12
CA SER A 67 24.02 2.05 5.22
C SER A 67 23.68 3.45 4.77
N LYS A 68 22.57 3.99 5.28
CA LYS A 68 22.12 5.34 4.97
C LYS A 68 21.46 5.96 6.19
N ASP A 69 21.90 7.15 6.58
CA ASP A 69 21.36 7.85 7.75
C ASP A 69 19.96 8.43 7.51
N ASN A 70 19.62 8.67 6.25
CA ASN A 70 18.38 9.27 5.79
C ASN A 70 17.69 8.43 4.71
N GLY A 71 17.71 7.11 4.87
CA GLY A 71 16.96 6.20 4.02
C GLY A 71 15.50 6.11 4.43
N SER A 72 14.72 5.33 3.69
CA SER A 72 13.30 5.12 3.96
C SER A 72 12.90 3.65 3.89
N VAL A 73 11.88 3.31 4.65
CA VAL A 73 11.20 2.02 4.61
C VAL A 73 9.71 2.27 4.39
N PHE A 74 9.20 1.81 3.25
CA PHE A 74 7.76 1.80 2.96
C PHE A 74 7.15 0.50 3.44
N VAL A 75 6.29 0.60 4.46
CA VAL A 75 5.64 -0.51 5.13
C VAL A 75 4.22 -0.66 4.60
N THR A 76 3.80 -1.87 4.26
CA THR A 76 2.43 -2.16 3.80
C THR A 76 1.89 -3.42 4.44
N LYS A 77 0.62 -3.37 4.88
CA LYS A 77 -0.11 -4.55 5.34
C LYS A 77 -0.64 -5.35 4.16
N ILE A 78 -0.48 -6.66 4.20
CA ILE A 78 -1.01 -7.59 3.19
C ILE A 78 -2.49 -7.85 3.54
N ALA A 79 -3.37 -6.97 3.05
CA ALA A 79 -4.82 -7.02 3.21
C ALA A 79 -5.27 -7.28 4.67
N SER A 80 -6.45 -7.88 4.89
CA SER A 80 -7.00 -8.23 6.22
C SER A 80 -6.20 -9.30 6.97
N GLY A 81 -4.93 -9.50 6.62
CA GLY A 81 -4.01 -10.40 7.29
C GLY A 81 -3.10 -9.71 8.30
N THR A 82 -2.28 -10.52 8.94
CA THR A 82 -1.29 -10.17 9.97
C THR A 82 0.12 -10.02 9.39
N LYS A 83 0.24 -9.95 8.05
CA LYS A 83 1.52 -9.90 7.35
C LYS A 83 1.83 -8.54 6.79
N TYR A 84 3.10 -8.16 6.86
CA TYR A 84 3.59 -6.86 6.38
C TYR A 84 4.79 -7.03 5.45
N ASN A 85 4.88 -6.12 4.47
CA ASN A 85 6.05 -5.95 3.61
C ASN A 85 6.77 -4.65 3.95
N PHE A 86 8.09 -4.65 3.77
CA PHE A 86 9.01 -3.56 4.06
C PHE A 86 9.87 -3.35 2.82
N ARG A 87 9.57 -2.28 2.08
CA ARG A 87 10.38 -1.86 0.94
C ARG A 87 11.43 -0.87 1.39
N PHE A 88 12.69 -1.21 1.25
CA PHE A 88 13.78 -0.33 1.63
C PHE A 88 14.22 0.54 0.45
N SER A 89 14.73 1.73 0.74
CA SER A 89 15.45 2.56 -0.22
C SER A 89 16.89 2.08 -0.44
N ASP A 90 17.65 2.82 -1.26
CA ASP A 90 19.11 2.69 -1.38
C ASP A 90 19.60 1.29 -1.80
N SER A 91 18.79 0.56 -2.57
CA SER A 91 19.09 -0.79 -3.07
C SER A 91 19.25 -1.85 -1.97
N ILE A 92 18.72 -1.59 -0.78
CA ILE A 92 18.60 -2.60 0.28
C ILE A 92 17.46 -3.58 -0.10
N PRO A 93 17.65 -4.91 0.02
CA PRO A 93 16.60 -5.87 -0.30
C PRO A 93 15.36 -5.74 0.60
N ASP A 94 14.18 -5.86 -0.01
CA ASP A 94 12.89 -5.82 0.68
C ASP A 94 12.68 -7.03 1.61
N LEU A 95 11.93 -6.83 2.70
CA LEU A 95 11.39 -7.92 3.53
C LEU A 95 9.91 -8.09 3.20
N ASN A 96 9.46 -9.31 2.92
CA ASN A 96 8.09 -9.56 2.49
C ASN A 96 7.40 -10.63 3.32
N GLY A 97 6.11 -10.44 3.59
CA GLY A 97 5.24 -11.43 4.24
C GLY A 97 5.61 -11.75 5.68
N ILE A 98 6.17 -10.79 6.41
CA ILE A 98 6.56 -10.97 7.81
C ILE A 98 5.30 -10.92 8.68
N GLU A 99 5.11 -11.94 9.53
CA GLU A 99 3.96 -12.11 10.41
C GLU A 99 4.10 -11.26 11.68
N PHE A 100 3.01 -10.61 12.11
CA PHE A 100 2.95 -9.76 13.30
C PHE A 100 1.77 -10.12 14.21
N GLU A 101 1.95 -9.80 15.49
CA GLU A 101 0.91 -9.80 16.51
C GLU A 101 0.86 -8.43 17.21
N GLN A 102 -0.33 -8.02 17.64
CA GLN A 102 -0.53 -6.77 18.38
C GLN A 102 -0.07 -6.94 19.83
N SER A 103 0.68 -5.96 20.33
CA SER A 103 1.26 -5.93 21.68
C SER A 103 0.98 -4.58 22.33
N GLY A 104 -0.29 -4.34 22.70
CA GLY A 104 -0.77 -3.07 23.21
C GLY A 104 -1.50 -2.26 22.15
N ASP A 105 -1.87 -1.03 22.46
CA ASP A 105 -2.89 -0.31 21.69
C ASP A 105 -2.46 -0.04 20.24
N ASN A 106 -1.18 0.24 19.97
CA ASN A 106 -0.71 0.69 18.63
C ASN A 106 0.60 0.03 18.19
N VAL A 107 1.00 -1.05 18.86
CA VAL A 107 2.32 -1.67 18.67
C VAL A 107 2.15 -3.04 18.06
N LEU A 108 2.80 -3.26 16.93
CA LEU A 108 2.95 -4.58 16.31
C LEU A 108 4.34 -5.12 16.56
N VAL A 109 4.42 -6.38 16.96
CA VAL A 109 5.68 -7.12 17.15
C VAL A 109 5.69 -8.30 16.20
N MET A 110 6.82 -8.51 15.51
CA MET A 110 7.01 -9.66 14.65
C MET A 110 6.84 -10.95 15.45
N VAL A 111 6.04 -11.89 14.94
CA VAL A 111 5.90 -13.23 15.53
C VAL A 111 7.25 -13.95 15.52
N GLY A 112 7.62 -14.53 16.66
CA GLY A 112 8.93 -15.17 16.82
C GLY A 112 10.07 -14.18 17.07
N SER A 113 9.77 -12.93 17.42
CA SER A 113 10.78 -11.97 17.88
C SER A 113 11.60 -12.50 19.05
N THR A 114 12.89 -12.16 19.06
CA THR A 114 13.84 -12.43 20.12
C THR A 114 14.59 -11.15 20.49
N ALA A 115 15.51 -11.23 21.47
CA ALA A 115 16.39 -10.12 21.80
C ALA A 115 17.33 -9.70 20.65
N THR A 116 17.59 -10.59 19.69
CA THR A 116 18.59 -10.38 18.62
C THR A 116 17.99 -10.39 17.21
N SER A 117 16.69 -10.64 17.08
CA SER A 117 15.96 -10.55 15.82
C SER A 117 14.51 -10.15 16.09
N TYR A 118 14.11 -8.96 15.67
CA TYR A 118 12.78 -8.39 15.84
C TYR A 118 12.46 -7.34 14.77
N ILE A 119 11.17 -7.15 14.54
CA ILE A 119 10.63 -5.96 13.90
C ILE A 119 9.51 -5.44 14.81
N ARG A 120 9.53 -4.13 15.07
CA ARG A 120 8.47 -3.43 15.81
C ARG A 120 7.98 -2.25 15.00
N ILE A 121 6.66 -2.15 14.89
CA ILE A 121 5.98 -1.05 14.21
C ILE A 121 5.10 -0.39 15.26
N ASP A 122 5.31 0.90 15.48
CA ASP A 122 4.44 1.80 16.20
C ASP A 122 3.84 2.79 15.19
N ASN A 123 2.82 3.53 15.59
CA ASN A 123 2.22 4.60 14.81
C ASN A 123 3.28 5.60 14.31
N ASN A 124 4.32 5.91 15.09
CA ASN A 124 5.35 6.90 14.70
C ASN A 124 6.76 6.33 14.55
N GLU A 125 7.02 5.10 14.99
CA GLU A 125 8.37 4.52 15.01
C GLU A 125 8.43 3.16 14.31
N LEU A 126 9.51 2.94 13.55
CA LEU A 126 9.87 1.64 13.00
C LEU A 126 11.25 1.25 13.52
N LYS A 127 11.31 0.13 14.23
CA LYS A 127 12.55 -0.49 14.68
C LYS A 127 12.73 -1.88 14.07
N ILE A 128 13.80 -2.05 13.33
CA ILE A 128 14.20 -3.33 12.72
C ILE A 128 15.60 -3.69 13.22
N LEU A 129 15.72 -4.90 13.76
CA LEU A 129 16.95 -5.67 13.81
C LEU A 129 16.55 -7.07 13.35
N TYR A 130 16.63 -7.36 12.06
CA TYR A 130 16.15 -8.63 11.53
C TYR A 130 17.31 -9.43 10.98
N ILE A 131 17.47 -10.66 11.46
CA ILE A 131 18.53 -11.57 11.02
C ILE A 131 17.90 -12.78 10.36
N LYS A 132 18.31 -13.05 9.12
CA LYS A 132 17.87 -14.22 8.36
C LYS A 132 18.96 -14.66 7.38
N ASP A 133 19.24 -15.95 7.35
CA ASP A 133 20.19 -16.56 6.40
C ASP A 133 21.57 -15.86 6.37
N GLY A 134 22.07 -15.50 7.56
CA GLY A 134 23.35 -14.80 7.75
C GLY A 134 23.34 -13.32 7.35
N LYS A 135 22.19 -12.77 6.95
CA LYS A 135 21.99 -11.38 6.55
C LYS A 135 21.28 -10.60 7.65
N THR A 136 21.58 -9.32 7.74
CA THR A 136 21.02 -8.43 8.75
C THR A 136 20.42 -7.20 8.11
N TRP A 137 19.18 -6.89 8.46
CA TRP A 137 18.53 -5.62 8.16
C TRP A 137 18.40 -4.82 9.44
N THR A 138 18.64 -3.51 9.36
CA THR A 138 18.32 -2.61 10.46
C THR A 138 17.58 -1.37 9.99
N ALA A 139 16.72 -0.85 10.86
CA ALA A 139 16.06 0.43 10.70
C ALA A 139 15.82 1.06 12.06
N ASN A 140 16.08 2.35 12.17
CA ASN A 140 15.63 3.21 13.24
C ASN A 140 15.06 4.48 12.59
N ALA A 141 13.75 4.49 12.41
CA ALA A 141 13.07 5.43 11.52
C ALA A 141 11.73 5.88 12.11
N THR A 142 11.28 7.07 11.70
CA THR A 142 10.03 7.68 12.17
C THR A 142 9.21 8.20 11.00
N ARG A 143 7.92 8.49 11.23
CA ARG A 143 7.03 9.13 10.26
C ARG A 143 6.29 10.31 10.85
#